data_AF-A0A971N6R2-F1
#
_entry.id   AF-A0A971N6R2-F1
#
_cell.length_a   1.000
_cell.length_b   1.000
_cell.length_c   1.000
_cell.angle_alpha   90.00
_cell.angle_beta   90.00
_cell.angle_gamma   90.00
#
_symmetry.space_group_name_H-M   'P 1'
#
loop_
_entity.id
_entity.type
_entity.pdbx_description
1 polymer ?
#
loop_
_entity_poly.entity_id
_entity_poly.type
_entity_poly.pdbx_seq_one_letter_code
_entity_poly.pdbx_strand_id
1 'polypeptide(L)'
;MKRGAAHFQRWVTRNRMLLWWAVFLPLMLAILLSSWDHLTVPVVVEVTKDSFWALLFQSNTLIALARVVMVALGVVIIMICLFFPALRVGKEGVYWTKEKEEELTQVTGEIIGAEVEALVAEEKRRWSLVYKWLRLAETKEITAVALFRELVAALGETFPQLKMKISLQRGAEEYTVLHPLLPRLVQGEITGKETLGVRLSFNPELSLIFYLESGEPGGLSTLDESFILTLCAVFLREVRPEEFTLSALEAYFELINNPKPG
;
A
#
# COMPACT_ATOMS: atom_id res chain seq x y z
N MET A 1 -40.76 -36.42 -3.96
CA MET A 1 -40.40 -35.48 -2.87
C MET A 1 -41.11 -34.15 -3.11
N LYS A 2 -41.83 -33.64 -2.10
CA LYS A 2 -43.01 -32.76 -2.26
C LYS A 2 -42.60 -31.34 -2.70
N ARG A 3 -43.19 -30.84 -3.81
CA ARG A 3 -43.02 -29.47 -4.37
C ARG A 3 -43.14 -28.34 -3.33
N GLY A 4 -43.87 -28.57 -2.23
CA GLY A 4 -43.99 -27.64 -1.12
C GLY A 4 -42.67 -27.36 -0.38
N ALA A 5 -41.78 -28.34 -0.24
CA ALA A 5 -40.50 -28.15 0.46
C ALA A 5 -39.54 -27.22 -0.31
N ALA A 6 -39.57 -27.29 -1.64
CA ALA A 6 -38.78 -26.41 -2.50
C ALA A 6 -39.32 -24.96 -2.53
N HIS A 7 -40.64 -24.79 -2.49
CA HIS A 7 -41.26 -23.47 -2.34
C HIS A 7 -40.97 -22.86 -0.97
N PHE A 8 -41.02 -23.67 0.10
CA PHE A 8 -40.66 -23.23 1.44
C PHE A 8 -39.20 -22.81 1.51
N GLN A 9 -38.26 -23.59 0.96
CA GLN A 9 -36.85 -23.19 0.93
C GLN A 9 -36.61 -21.88 0.18
N ARG A 10 -37.24 -21.66 -0.98
CA ARG A 10 -37.11 -20.38 -1.71
C ARG A 10 -37.73 -19.20 -0.97
N TRP A 11 -38.80 -19.44 -0.22
CA TRP A 11 -39.41 -18.41 0.60
C TRP A 11 -38.55 -18.06 1.83
N VAL A 12 -37.96 -19.08 2.48
CA VAL A 12 -37.03 -18.95 3.60
C VAL A 12 -35.78 -18.17 3.19
N THR A 13 -35.21 -18.42 2.01
CA THR A 13 -34.05 -17.68 1.52
C THR A 13 -34.37 -16.22 1.20
N ARG A 14 -35.57 -15.94 0.68
CA ARG A 14 -36.00 -14.57 0.31
C ARG A 14 -36.40 -13.72 1.52
N ASN A 15 -36.99 -14.32 2.55
CA ASN A 15 -37.56 -13.61 3.71
C ASN A 15 -36.79 -13.92 5.02
N ARG A 16 -35.46 -14.05 4.92
CA ARG A 16 -34.60 -14.49 6.02
C ARG A 16 -34.67 -13.58 7.25
N MET A 17 -34.84 -12.26 7.06
CA MET A 17 -35.04 -11.27 8.14
C MET A 17 -36.39 -11.40 8.85
N LEU A 18 -37.48 -11.75 8.14
CA LEU A 18 -38.79 -11.96 8.77
C LEU A 18 -38.81 -13.25 9.59
N LEU A 19 -38.14 -14.30 9.08
CA LEU A 19 -37.98 -15.55 9.80
C LEU A 19 -37.09 -15.37 11.05
N TRP A 20 -36.11 -14.45 10.97
CA TRP A 20 -35.29 -14.03 12.10
C TRP A 20 -36.13 -13.36 13.20
N TRP A 21 -36.96 -12.36 12.85
CA TRP A 21 -37.87 -11.73 13.82
C TRP A 21 -38.87 -12.73 14.41
N ALA A 22 -39.36 -13.68 13.61
CA ALA A 22 -40.31 -14.70 14.06
C ALA A 22 -39.73 -15.70 15.06
N VAL A 23 -38.39 -15.88 15.12
CA VAL A 23 -37.72 -16.72 16.14
C VAL A 23 -37.22 -15.86 17.29
N PHE A 24 -36.69 -14.68 17.00
CA PHE A 24 -36.10 -13.77 17.99
C PHE A 24 -37.14 -13.20 18.97
N LEU A 25 -38.29 -12.72 18.47
CA LEU A 25 -39.36 -12.18 19.31
C LEU A 25 -39.88 -13.18 20.35
N PRO A 26 -40.27 -14.42 19.98
CA PRO A 26 -40.76 -15.37 20.97
C PRO A 26 -39.65 -15.86 21.91
N LEU A 27 -38.39 -15.93 21.46
CA LEU A 27 -37.27 -16.27 22.34
C LEU A 27 -37.02 -15.16 23.37
N MET A 28 -37.00 -13.89 22.94
CA MET A 28 -36.92 -12.73 23.83
C MET A 28 -38.11 -12.68 24.79
N LEU A 29 -39.32 -12.93 24.30
CA LEU A 29 -40.53 -12.99 25.12
C LEU A 29 -40.46 -14.12 26.14
N ALA A 30 -39.98 -15.31 25.76
CA ALA A 30 -39.82 -16.44 26.67
C ALA A 30 -38.76 -16.15 27.75
N ILE A 31 -37.67 -15.46 27.39
CA ILE A 31 -36.67 -15.00 28.36
C ILE A 31 -37.29 -13.95 29.29
N LEU A 32 -38.04 -12.99 28.77
CA LEU A 32 -38.71 -11.95 29.56
C LEU A 32 -39.77 -12.51 30.50
N LEU A 33 -40.56 -13.49 30.04
CA LEU A 33 -41.58 -14.18 30.84
C LEU A 33 -40.95 -15.10 31.90
N SER A 34 -39.92 -15.86 31.53
CA SER A 34 -39.20 -16.73 32.47
C SER A 34 -38.43 -15.93 33.53
N SER A 35 -37.95 -14.73 33.18
CA SER A 35 -37.30 -13.81 34.12
C SER A 35 -38.25 -12.83 34.81
N TRP A 36 -39.56 -12.86 34.51
CA TRP A 36 -40.55 -11.90 35.00
C TRP A 36 -40.67 -11.93 36.53
N ASP A 37 -40.75 -13.14 37.10
CA ASP A 37 -40.82 -13.36 38.56
C ASP A 37 -39.49 -13.07 39.28
N HIS A 38 -38.41 -12.88 38.52
CA HIS A 38 -37.08 -12.56 39.03
C HIS A 38 -36.62 -11.11 38.74
N LEU A 39 -37.41 -10.36 37.95
CA LEU A 39 -37.25 -8.94 37.62
C LEU A 39 -38.07 -8.04 38.53
N THR A 40 -39.19 -8.54 39.05
CA THR A 40 -39.88 -7.91 40.17
C THR A 40 -39.16 -8.32 41.45
N VAL A 41 -38.45 -7.38 42.09
CA VAL A 41 -37.92 -7.62 43.45
C VAL A 41 -39.13 -7.76 44.37
N PRO A 42 -39.44 -8.94 44.94
CA PRO A 42 -40.41 -8.98 46.02
C PRO A 42 -39.67 -8.46 47.25
N VAL A 43 -40.08 -7.28 47.71
CA VAL A 43 -39.84 -6.84 49.07
C VAL A 43 -40.31 -7.96 49.99
N VAL A 44 -39.34 -8.56 50.68
CA VAL A 44 -39.47 -9.37 51.90
C VAL A 44 -40.60 -10.41 51.89
N VAL A 45 -40.25 -11.68 51.68
CA VAL A 45 -41.07 -12.80 52.13
C VAL A 45 -40.30 -13.56 53.20
N GLU A 46 -40.86 -13.62 54.40
CA GLU A 46 -40.33 -14.31 55.57
C GLU A 46 -40.06 -15.79 55.27
N VAL A 47 -38.87 -16.24 55.69
CA VAL A 47 -38.40 -17.62 55.51
C VAL A 47 -38.89 -18.47 56.66
N THR A 48 -39.75 -19.45 56.37
CA THR A 48 -39.87 -20.66 57.21
C THR A 48 -39.00 -21.78 56.63
N LYS A 49 -38.03 -22.21 57.45
CA LYS A 49 -37.27 -23.48 57.44
C LYS A 49 -38.14 -24.68 57.02
N ASP A 50 -37.70 -25.73 56.30
CA ASP A 50 -36.40 -26.39 56.23
C ASP A 50 -36.21 -27.08 54.86
N SER A 51 -35.12 -26.80 54.14
CA SER A 51 -34.44 -27.81 53.33
C SER A 51 -33.06 -27.30 52.92
N PHE A 52 -32.03 -28.13 53.13
CA PHE A 52 -30.65 -27.83 52.75
C PHE A 52 -30.52 -27.49 51.25
N TRP A 53 -31.39 -28.11 50.44
CA TRP A 53 -31.54 -27.84 49.00
C TRP A 53 -32.09 -26.43 48.71
N ALA A 54 -33.10 -25.95 49.46
CA ALA A 54 -33.60 -24.59 49.29
C ALA A 54 -32.51 -23.55 49.62
N LEU A 55 -31.69 -23.81 50.64
CA LEU A 55 -30.59 -22.91 51.04
C LEU A 55 -29.45 -22.89 50.02
N LEU A 56 -29.17 -24.03 49.36
CA LEU A 56 -28.17 -24.13 48.29
C LEU A 56 -28.63 -23.38 47.02
N PHE A 57 -29.89 -23.57 46.61
CA PHE A 57 -30.47 -22.94 45.41
C PHE A 57 -30.88 -21.47 45.60
N GLN A 58 -31.10 -21.00 46.83
CA GLN A 58 -31.40 -19.60 47.13
C GLN A 58 -30.17 -18.75 47.45
N SER A 59 -28.96 -19.31 47.42
CA SER A 59 -27.75 -18.50 47.62
C SER A 59 -27.60 -17.49 46.48
N ASN A 60 -27.51 -16.20 46.83
CA ASN A 60 -27.41 -15.08 45.87
C ASN A 60 -26.32 -15.30 44.81
N THR A 61 -25.25 -16.03 45.15
CA THR A 61 -24.15 -16.41 44.28
C THR A 61 -24.56 -17.40 43.19
N LEU A 62 -25.43 -18.36 43.48
CA LEU A 62 -25.89 -19.36 42.51
C LEU A 62 -26.91 -18.76 41.53
N ILE A 63 -27.75 -17.85 42.03
CA ILE A 63 -28.65 -17.03 41.19
C ILE A 63 -27.83 -16.11 40.27
N ALA A 64 -26.79 -15.46 40.79
CA ALA A 64 -25.88 -14.64 39.98
C ALA A 64 -25.13 -15.45 38.92
N LEU A 65 -24.65 -16.65 39.27
CA LEU A 65 -24.01 -17.56 38.32
C LEU A 65 -24.98 -18.01 37.22
N ALA A 66 -26.21 -18.38 37.58
CA ALA A 66 -27.25 -18.74 36.62
C ALA A 66 -27.60 -17.57 35.68
N ARG A 67 -27.63 -16.34 36.18
CA ARG A 67 -27.81 -15.12 35.36
C ARG A 67 -26.67 -14.94 34.36
N VAL A 68 -25.42 -15.09 34.79
CA VAL A 68 -24.24 -14.98 33.91
C VAL A 68 -24.26 -16.07 32.86
N VAL A 69 -24.60 -17.31 33.23
CA VAL A 69 -24.69 -18.44 32.28
C VAL A 69 -25.81 -18.21 31.26
N MET A 70 -26.98 -17.72 31.68
CA MET A 70 -28.08 -17.41 30.75
C MET A 70 -27.74 -16.28 29.78
N VAL A 71 -27.09 -15.21 30.26
CA VAL A 71 -26.62 -14.12 29.41
C VAL A 71 -25.54 -14.60 28.45
N ALA A 72 -24.57 -15.39 28.93
CA ALA A 72 -23.54 -15.98 28.09
C ALA A 72 -24.13 -16.91 27.02
N LEU A 73 -25.13 -17.73 27.37
CA LEU A 73 -25.84 -18.59 26.42
C LEU A 73 -26.60 -17.75 25.38
N GLY A 74 -27.24 -16.65 25.81
CA GLY A 74 -27.89 -15.69 24.93
C GLY A 74 -26.90 -15.03 23.96
N VAL A 75 -25.73 -14.61 24.44
CA VAL A 75 -24.65 -14.04 23.61
C VAL A 75 -24.10 -15.07 22.62
N VAL A 76 -23.90 -16.31 23.05
CA VAL A 76 -23.45 -17.41 22.17
C VAL A 76 -24.50 -17.68 21.09
N ILE A 77 -25.79 -17.68 21.44
CA ILE A 77 -26.87 -17.83 20.46
C ILE A 77 -26.88 -16.63 19.50
N ILE A 78 -26.73 -15.40 19.99
CA ILE A 78 -26.63 -14.19 19.14
C ILE A 78 -25.43 -14.29 18.20
N MET A 79 -24.25 -14.70 18.68
CA MET A 79 -23.07 -14.91 17.84
C MET A 79 -23.33 -15.97 16.78
N ILE A 80 -23.82 -17.15 17.17
CA ILE A 80 -24.17 -18.21 16.21
C ILE A 80 -25.17 -17.69 15.18
N CYS A 81 -26.17 -16.90 15.59
CA CYS A 81 -27.16 -16.28 14.72
C CYS A 81 -26.61 -15.16 13.83
N LEU A 82 -25.57 -14.43 14.24
CA LEU A 82 -24.89 -13.40 13.44
C LEU A 82 -23.92 -14.01 12.42
N PHE A 83 -23.30 -15.14 12.75
CA PHE A 83 -22.33 -15.82 11.88
C PHE A 83 -22.99 -16.79 10.88
N PHE A 84 -24.15 -17.37 11.19
CA PHE A 84 -24.88 -18.26 10.26
C PHE A 84 -25.33 -17.60 8.92
N PRO A 85 -25.63 -16.28 8.87
CA PRO A 85 -25.87 -15.56 7.64
C PRO A 85 -24.66 -15.53 6.69
N ALA A 86 -23.47 -15.38 7.25
CA ALA A 86 -22.22 -15.17 6.51
C ALA A 86 -21.45 -16.47 6.18
N LEU A 87 -21.81 -17.58 6.82
CA LEU A 87 -21.09 -18.85 6.73
C LEU A 87 -21.98 -19.98 6.20
N ARG A 88 -21.48 -20.71 5.20
CA ARG A 88 -22.08 -21.94 4.68
C ARG A 88 -21.40 -23.12 5.37
N VAL A 89 -22.13 -23.87 6.20
CA VAL A 89 -21.61 -25.08 6.86
C VAL A 89 -21.87 -26.29 5.97
N GLY A 90 -20.80 -26.86 5.42
CA GLY A 90 -20.82 -28.08 4.60
C GLY A 90 -20.21 -29.27 5.32
N LYS A 91 -20.23 -30.46 4.69
CA LYS A 91 -19.65 -31.69 5.28
C LYS A 91 -18.13 -31.65 5.47
N GLU A 92 -17.46 -30.69 4.84
CA GLU A 92 -15.99 -30.56 4.83
C GLU A 92 -15.49 -29.31 5.58
N GLY A 93 -16.38 -28.50 6.15
CA GLY A 93 -15.99 -27.32 6.92
C GLY A 93 -16.96 -26.14 6.82
N VAL A 94 -16.49 -25.01 7.34
CA VAL A 94 -17.20 -23.72 7.36
C VAL A 94 -16.61 -22.84 6.25
N TYR A 95 -17.41 -22.53 5.24
CA TYR A 95 -17.00 -21.73 4.08
C TYR A 95 -17.70 -20.38 4.08
N TRP A 96 -17.07 -19.37 3.48
CA TRP A 96 -17.70 -18.07 3.26
C TRP A 96 -18.84 -18.23 2.25
N THR A 97 -19.86 -17.37 2.33
CA THR A 97 -20.93 -17.35 1.31
C THR A 97 -20.36 -16.95 -0.05
N LYS A 98 -20.83 -17.62 -1.12
CA LYS A 98 -20.39 -17.38 -2.52
C LYS A 98 -20.40 -15.89 -2.93
N GLU A 99 -21.35 -15.12 -2.41
CA GLU A 99 -21.46 -13.66 -2.63
C GLU A 99 -20.29 -12.88 -2.02
N LYS A 100 -19.80 -13.29 -0.84
CA LYS A 100 -18.63 -12.68 -0.19
C LYS A 100 -17.32 -13.14 -0.81
N GLU A 101 -17.25 -14.37 -1.31
CA GLU A 101 -16.12 -14.84 -2.11
C GLU A 101 -16.06 -14.11 -3.46
N GLU A 102 -17.18 -13.94 -4.16
CA GLU A 102 -17.26 -13.20 -5.42
C GLU A 102 -16.92 -11.71 -5.23
N GLU A 103 -17.43 -11.05 -4.18
CA GLU A 103 -17.05 -9.67 -3.82
C GLU A 103 -15.55 -9.56 -3.50
N LEU A 104 -15.00 -10.47 -2.68
CA LEU A 104 -13.57 -10.46 -2.35
C LEU A 104 -12.71 -10.70 -3.60
N THR A 105 -13.09 -11.62 -4.47
CA THR A 105 -12.34 -11.92 -5.70
C THR A 105 -12.42 -10.77 -6.69
N GLN A 106 -13.58 -10.10 -6.79
CA GLN A 106 -13.76 -8.93 -7.63
C GLN A 106 -12.93 -7.75 -7.12
N VAL A 107 -13.03 -7.40 -5.82
CA VAL A 107 -12.28 -6.28 -5.23
C VAL A 107 -10.77 -6.55 -5.29
N THR A 108 -10.35 -7.79 -5.03
CA THR A 108 -8.92 -8.17 -5.15
C THR A 108 -8.46 -8.11 -6.60
N GLY A 109 -9.29 -8.55 -7.55
CA GLY A 109 -9.00 -8.48 -8.98
C GLY A 109 -8.94 -7.05 -9.52
N GLU A 110 -9.82 -6.16 -9.04
CA GLU A 110 -9.82 -4.73 -9.39
C GLU A 110 -8.58 -4.01 -8.84
N ILE A 111 -8.17 -4.31 -7.60
CA ILE A 111 -6.95 -3.73 -7.00
C ILE A 111 -5.70 -4.22 -7.75
N ILE A 112 -5.58 -5.53 -7.99
CA ILE A 112 -4.44 -6.09 -8.74
C ILE A 112 -4.43 -5.55 -10.17
N GLY A 113 -5.60 -5.42 -10.82
CA GLY A 113 -5.71 -4.84 -12.15
C GLY A 113 -5.24 -3.39 -12.20
N ALA A 114 -5.70 -2.56 -11.24
CA ALA A 114 -5.32 -1.16 -11.17
C ALA A 114 -3.83 -0.96 -10.87
N GLU A 115 -3.25 -1.77 -9.97
CA GLU A 115 -1.81 -1.75 -9.68
C GLU A 115 -0.98 -2.15 -10.90
N VAL A 116 -1.38 -3.21 -11.61
CA VAL A 116 -0.69 -3.65 -12.83
C VAL A 116 -0.81 -2.61 -13.95
N GLU A 117 -1.98 -2.00 -14.14
CA GLU A 117 -2.16 -0.93 -15.13
C GLU A 117 -1.30 0.29 -14.82
N ALA A 118 -1.19 0.68 -13.54
CA ALA A 118 -0.30 1.75 -13.10
C ALA A 118 1.17 1.43 -13.41
N LEU A 119 1.63 0.22 -13.08
CA LEU A 119 2.99 -0.23 -13.38
C LEU A 119 3.26 -0.27 -14.89
N VAL A 120 2.31 -0.75 -15.70
CA VAL A 120 2.44 -0.77 -17.17
C VAL A 120 2.48 0.66 -17.73
N ALA A 121 1.69 1.59 -17.19
CA ALA A 121 1.70 2.98 -17.60
C ALA A 121 3.04 3.66 -17.27
N GLU A 122 3.61 3.40 -16.10
CA GLU A 122 4.94 3.88 -15.71
C GLU A 122 6.03 3.32 -16.63
N GLU A 123 6.02 2.02 -16.89
CA GLU A 123 7.02 1.39 -17.75
C GLU A 123 6.90 1.86 -19.20
N LYS A 124 5.67 2.02 -19.70
CA LYS A 124 5.42 2.64 -21.01
C LYS A 124 5.97 4.06 -21.08
N ARG A 125 5.83 4.86 -20.01
CA ARG A 125 6.41 6.20 -19.93
C ARG A 125 7.93 6.13 -19.98
N ARG A 126 8.58 5.25 -19.19
CA ARG A 126 10.04 5.05 -19.20
C ARG A 126 10.54 4.71 -20.61
N TRP A 127 9.96 3.71 -21.28
CA TRP A 127 10.37 3.33 -22.64
C TRP A 127 10.10 4.42 -23.67
N SER A 128 9.02 5.19 -23.54
CA SER A 128 8.74 6.32 -24.43
C SER A 128 9.81 7.42 -24.32
N LEU A 129 10.35 7.65 -23.11
CA LEU A 129 11.44 8.60 -22.89
C LEU A 129 12.74 8.09 -23.50
N VAL A 130 13.10 6.82 -23.27
CA VAL A 130 14.27 6.20 -23.93
C VAL A 130 14.16 6.32 -25.45
N TYR A 131 12.97 6.06 -26.00
CA TYR A 131 12.74 6.19 -27.44
C TYR A 131 12.87 7.64 -27.94
N LYS A 132 12.32 8.61 -27.21
CA LYS A 132 12.51 10.05 -27.48
C LYS A 132 13.99 10.40 -27.53
N TRP A 133 14.76 9.93 -26.56
CA TRP A 133 16.20 10.17 -26.44
C TRP A 133 17.00 9.60 -27.62
N LEU A 134 16.70 8.36 -28.01
CA LEU A 134 17.32 7.73 -29.17
C LEU A 134 17.08 8.55 -30.45
N ARG A 135 15.86 9.08 -30.64
CA ARG A 135 15.53 9.94 -31.79
C ARG A 135 16.13 11.34 -31.71
N LEU A 136 16.20 11.93 -30.52
CA LEU A 136 16.82 13.24 -30.33
C LEU A 136 18.29 13.21 -30.75
N ALA A 137 18.99 12.13 -30.42
CA ALA A 137 20.38 11.97 -30.78
C ALA A 137 20.64 11.81 -32.28
N GLU A 138 19.69 11.26 -33.03
CA GLU A 138 19.75 11.24 -34.51
C GLU A 138 19.70 12.65 -35.11
N THR A 139 19.24 13.63 -34.34
CA THR A 139 19.12 15.03 -34.76
C THR A 139 20.47 15.75 -34.55
N LYS A 140 21.25 15.89 -35.62
CA LYS A 140 22.65 16.39 -35.62
C LYS A 140 22.88 17.82 -35.10
N GLU A 141 21.84 18.55 -34.70
CA GLU A 141 21.92 19.97 -34.34
C GLU A 141 22.03 20.24 -32.83
N ILE A 142 21.95 19.21 -31.99
CA ILE A 142 21.96 19.39 -30.53
C ILE A 142 23.39 19.27 -30.00
N THR A 143 23.84 20.29 -29.26
CA THR A 143 25.15 20.28 -28.59
C THR A 143 25.17 19.32 -27.40
N ALA A 144 26.34 18.81 -27.05
CA ALA A 144 26.52 17.92 -25.90
C ALA A 144 26.06 18.55 -24.57
N VAL A 145 26.26 19.86 -24.39
CA VAL A 145 25.81 20.59 -23.19
C VAL A 145 24.29 20.70 -23.15
N ALA A 146 23.64 20.93 -24.30
CA ALA A 146 22.18 20.95 -24.37
C ALA A 146 21.58 19.55 -24.11
N LEU A 147 22.20 18.50 -24.63
CA LEU A 147 21.84 17.11 -24.32
C LEU A 147 22.02 16.82 -22.82
N PHE A 148 23.11 17.29 -22.21
CA PHE A 148 23.34 17.11 -20.78
C PHE A 148 22.28 17.82 -19.93
N ARG A 149 21.90 19.05 -20.31
CA ARG A 149 20.78 19.75 -19.67
C ARG A 149 19.47 18.97 -19.79
N GLU A 150 19.17 18.42 -20.96
CA GLU A 150 17.98 17.58 -21.16
C GLU A 150 18.08 16.30 -20.28
N LEU A 151 19.27 15.71 -20.09
CA LEU A 151 19.45 14.53 -19.23
C LEU A 151 19.06 14.84 -17.80
N VAL A 152 19.63 15.91 -17.25
CA VAL A 152 19.36 16.32 -15.86
C VAL A 152 17.89 16.71 -15.70
N ALA A 153 17.32 17.41 -16.67
CA ALA A 153 15.90 17.76 -16.67
C ALA A 153 15.01 16.51 -16.71
N ALA A 154 15.28 15.55 -17.61
CA ALA A 154 14.50 14.32 -17.75
C ALA A 154 14.56 13.45 -16.49
N LEU A 155 15.73 13.34 -15.85
CA LEU A 155 15.88 12.64 -14.57
C LEU A 155 15.09 13.35 -13.46
N GLY A 156 15.15 14.68 -13.41
CA GLY A 156 14.30 15.47 -12.50
C GLY A 156 12.81 15.23 -12.78
N GLU A 157 12.33 15.44 -13.99
CA GLU A 157 10.89 15.28 -14.29
C GLU A 157 10.37 13.86 -14.03
N THR A 158 11.22 12.84 -14.19
CA THR A 158 10.84 11.45 -13.96
C THR A 158 10.85 11.09 -12.48
N PHE A 159 11.79 11.63 -11.69
CA PHE A 159 11.95 11.28 -10.28
C PHE A 159 11.81 12.50 -9.35
N PRO A 160 10.59 12.99 -9.06
CA PRO A 160 10.27 14.17 -8.25
C PRO A 160 11.09 14.35 -6.97
N GLN A 161 11.29 13.26 -6.23
CA GLN A 161 11.95 13.26 -4.92
C GLN A 161 13.47 13.06 -4.99
N LEU A 162 14.03 12.91 -6.20
CA LEU A 162 15.46 12.64 -6.38
C LEU A 162 16.30 13.89 -6.14
N LYS A 163 17.31 13.77 -5.29
CA LYS A 163 18.40 14.74 -5.18
C LYS A 163 19.57 14.26 -6.02
N MET A 164 20.19 15.17 -6.75
CA MET A 164 21.28 14.87 -7.67
C MET A 164 22.48 15.74 -7.34
N LYS A 165 23.62 15.12 -7.06
CA LYS A 165 24.92 15.81 -7.06
C LYS A 165 25.69 15.35 -8.29
N ILE A 166 26.07 16.30 -9.13
CA ILE A 166 26.84 16.01 -10.33
C ILE A 166 28.21 16.65 -10.20
N SER A 167 29.26 15.85 -10.28
CA SER A 167 30.64 16.29 -10.35
C SER A 167 31.20 16.09 -11.76
N LEU A 168 31.77 17.12 -12.34
CA LEU A 168 32.62 17.06 -13.52
C LEU A 168 34.06 16.91 -13.06
N GLN A 169 34.68 15.78 -13.39
CA GLN A 169 36.11 15.57 -13.21
C GLN A 169 36.84 15.89 -14.52
N ARG A 170 37.81 16.81 -14.46
CA ARG A 170 38.70 17.16 -15.57
C ARG A 170 40.16 17.10 -15.13
N GLY A 171 40.83 15.99 -15.43
CA GLY A 171 42.18 15.68 -14.97
C GLY A 171 42.25 15.63 -13.44
N ALA A 172 43.02 16.55 -12.87
CA ALA A 172 43.15 16.70 -11.42
C ALA A 172 42.02 17.53 -10.78
N GLU A 173 41.30 18.32 -11.58
CA GLU A 173 40.27 19.24 -11.10
C GLU A 173 38.91 18.56 -11.02
N GLU A 174 38.11 18.98 -10.04
CA GLU A 174 36.73 18.52 -9.85
C GLU A 174 35.81 19.73 -9.65
N TYR A 175 34.73 19.77 -10.42
CA TYR A 175 33.74 20.84 -10.39
C TYR A 175 32.38 20.26 -10.05
N THR A 176 31.69 20.79 -9.04
CA THR A 176 30.26 20.51 -8.86
C THR A 176 29.45 21.35 -9.83
N VAL A 177 28.53 20.69 -10.53
CA VAL A 177 27.64 21.30 -11.51
C VAL A 177 26.31 21.63 -10.84
N LEU A 178 25.91 22.90 -10.91
CA LEU A 178 24.63 23.41 -10.42
C LEU A 178 23.89 24.14 -11.54
N HIS A 179 22.57 24.31 -11.37
CA HIS A 179 21.76 25.09 -12.29
C HIS A 179 20.62 25.77 -11.52
N PRO A 180 20.42 27.10 -11.62
CA PRO A 180 19.41 27.83 -10.83
C PRO A 180 17.97 27.31 -11.02
N LEU A 181 17.64 26.88 -12.24
CA LEU A 181 16.32 26.33 -12.58
C LEU A 181 16.17 24.83 -12.31
N LEU A 182 17.22 24.13 -11.87
CA LEU A 182 17.18 22.71 -11.53
C LEU A 182 17.44 22.56 -10.03
N PRO A 183 16.44 22.83 -9.16
CA PRO A 183 16.61 22.89 -7.71
C PRO A 183 17.02 21.56 -7.06
N ARG A 184 17.05 20.49 -7.86
CA ARG A 184 17.42 19.14 -7.45
C ARG A 184 18.91 18.86 -7.60
N LEU A 185 19.61 19.72 -8.34
CA LEU A 185 21.07 19.76 -8.32
C LEU A 185 21.51 20.37 -6.99
N VAL A 186 22.11 19.56 -6.14
CA VAL A 186 22.53 19.94 -4.80
C VAL A 186 24.05 19.95 -4.69
N GLN A 187 24.57 20.92 -3.95
CA GLN A 187 26.00 21.03 -3.66
C GLN A 187 26.43 20.13 -2.48
N GLY A 188 25.53 19.93 -1.51
CA GLY A 188 25.81 19.28 -0.22
C GLY A 188 26.21 17.81 -0.32
N GLU A 189 26.69 17.25 0.80
CA GLU A 189 26.95 15.82 0.91
C GLU A 189 25.65 15.03 0.81
N ILE A 190 25.68 14.00 -0.04
CA ILE A 190 24.64 12.99 -0.13
C ILE A 190 24.90 11.97 0.97
N THR A 191 23.91 11.76 1.83
CA THR A 191 24.06 11.08 3.13
C THR A 191 24.13 9.54 3.06
N GLY A 192 24.18 8.96 1.86
CA GLY A 192 24.80 7.64 1.63
C GLY A 192 23.99 6.41 2.03
N LYS A 193 22.73 6.52 2.43
CA LYS A 193 21.95 5.32 2.80
C LYS A 193 21.35 4.58 1.59
N GLU A 194 20.84 5.30 0.60
CA GLU A 194 20.19 4.72 -0.59
C GLU A 194 20.55 5.54 -1.83
N THR A 195 21.81 5.40 -2.28
CA THR A 195 22.40 6.26 -3.32
C THR A 195 22.87 5.45 -4.51
N LEU A 196 22.45 5.84 -5.71
CA LEU A 196 22.96 5.32 -6.96
C LEU A 196 24.10 6.22 -7.46
N GLY A 197 25.30 5.66 -7.59
CA GLY A 197 26.46 6.31 -8.18
C GLY A 197 26.65 5.90 -9.64
N VAL A 198 26.62 6.85 -10.56
CA VAL A 198 26.87 6.60 -11.99
C VAL A 198 28.06 7.42 -12.45
N ARG A 199 29.10 6.76 -12.96
CA ARG A 199 30.27 7.41 -13.55
C ARG A 199 30.24 7.26 -15.07
N LEU A 200 30.16 8.39 -15.76
CA LEU A 200 30.23 8.50 -17.22
C LEU A 200 31.62 8.99 -17.62
N SER A 201 32.47 8.06 -18.04
CA SER A 201 33.83 8.37 -18.50
C SER A 201 33.85 8.57 -20.01
N PHE A 202 34.15 9.79 -20.45
CA PHE A 202 34.28 10.12 -21.88
C PHE A 202 35.68 9.83 -22.39
N ASN A 203 36.69 10.15 -21.58
CA ASN A 203 38.10 9.86 -21.83
C ASN A 203 38.85 9.77 -20.46
N PRO A 204 40.14 9.44 -20.42
CA PRO A 204 40.88 9.28 -19.16
C PRO A 204 40.91 10.55 -18.28
N GLU A 205 40.74 11.72 -18.89
CA GLU A 205 40.80 13.01 -18.20
C GLU A 205 39.42 13.58 -17.93
N LEU A 206 38.35 13.13 -18.59
CA LEU A 206 37.02 13.73 -18.54
C LEU A 206 35.98 12.69 -18.13
N SER A 207 35.39 12.88 -16.95
CA SER A 207 34.25 12.08 -16.52
C SER A 207 33.21 12.90 -15.78
N LEU A 208 31.93 12.58 -16.00
CA LEU A 208 30.82 13.06 -15.17
C LEU A 208 30.48 12.00 -14.14
N ILE A 209 30.29 12.41 -12.90
CA ILE A 209 29.94 11.54 -11.78
C ILE A 209 28.61 12.03 -11.22
N PHE A 210 27.60 11.17 -11.30
CA PHE A 210 26.28 11.40 -10.76
C PHE A 210 26.17 10.65 -9.44
N TYR A 211 25.74 11.35 -8.41
CA TYR A 211 25.29 10.77 -7.16
C TYR A 211 23.81 11.10 -7.03
N LEU A 212 22.99 10.06 -7.03
CA LEU A 212 21.54 10.16 -7.04
C LEU A 212 21.01 9.60 -5.72
N GLU A 213 20.36 10.43 -4.92
CA GLU A 213 19.77 10.06 -3.63
C GLU A 213 18.25 10.09 -3.73
N SER A 214 17.60 8.94 -3.51
CA SER A 214 16.15 8.86 -3.47
C SER A 214 15.63 9.53 -2.19
N GLY A 215 14.55 10.31 -2.31
CA GLY A 215 13.80 10.81 -1.17
C GLY A 215 12.72 9.85 -0.67
N GLU A 216 12.53 8.70 -1.33
CA GLU A 216 11.50 7.72 -0.98
C GLU A 216 12.01 6.65 -0.02
N PRO A 217 11.18 6.18 0.93
CA PRO A 217 11.56 5.09 1.83
C PRO A 217 11.71 3.78 1.03
N GLY A 218 12.94 3.28 0.91
CA GLY A 218 13.25 2.06 0.16
C GLY A 218 14.09 2.28 -1.10
N GLY A 219 14.51 3.51 -1.38
CA GLY A 219 15.51 3.82 -2.39
C GLY A 219 14.96 3.85 -3.82
N LEU A 220 15.86 3.67 -4.79
CA LEU A 220 15.48 3.45 -6.18
C LEU A 220 15.19 1.95 -6.38
N SER A 221 14.13 1.62 -7.11
CA SER A 221 13.91 0.23 -7.50
C SER A 221 14.93 -0.22 -8.54
N THR A 222 15.12 -1.53 -8.70
CA THR A 222 16.03 -2.09 -9.72
C THR A 222 15.63 -1.68 -11.16
N LEU A 223 14.33 -1.43 -11.40
CA LEU A 223 13.83 -0.92 -12.67
C LEU A 223 14.21 0.55 -12.87
N ASP A 224 14.13 1.36 -11.81
CA ASP A 224 14.54 2.77 -11.86
C ASP A 224 16.03 2.90 -12.11
N GLU A 225 16.85 2.10 -11.41
CA GLU A 225 18.29 2.05 -11.64
C GLU A 225 18.61 1.64 -13.09
N SER A 226 17.95 0.60 -13.60
CA SER A 226 18.14 0.15 -14.98
C SER A 226 17.77 1.22 -16.00
N PHE A 227 16.67 1.95 -15.76
CA PHE A 227 16.22 3.04 -16.62
C PHE A 227 17.20 4.21 -16.61
N ILE A 228 17.67 4.63 -15.44
CA ILE A 228 18.66 5.70 -15.28
C ILE A 228 19.95 5.32 -15.99
N LEU A 229 20.45 4.10 -15.77
CA LEU A 229 21.65 3.59 -16.44
C LEU A 229 21.49 3.55 -17.96
N THR A 230 20.30 3.16 -18.45
CA THR A 230 19.99 3.15 -19.88
C THR A 230 20.04 4.56 -20.47
N LEU A 231 19.40 5.56 -19.84
CA LEU A 231 19.46 6.94 -20.30
C LEU A 231 20.89 7.50 -20.28
N CYS A 232 21.63 7.23 -19.20
CA CYS A 232 23.03 7.62 -19.06
C CYS A 232 23.92 6.97 -20.13
N ALA A 233 23.68 5.70 -20.47
CA ALA A 233 24.40 4.99 -21.54
C ALA A 233 24.05 5.53 -22.92
N VAL A 234 22.78 5.83 -23.20
CA VAL A 234 22.35 6.50 -24.43
C VAL A 234 23.04 7.86 -24.54
N PHE A 235 23.00 8.68 -23.49
CA PHE A 235 23.69 9.96 -23.48
C PHE A 235 25.21 9.82 -23.74
N LEU A 236 25.89 8.90 -23.07
CA LEU A 236 27.33 8.67 -23.26
C LEU A 236 27.68 8.28 -24.70
N ARG A 237 26.82 7.51 -25.37
CA ARG A 237 27.01 7.10 -26.78
C ARG A 237 26.95 8.27 -27.76
N GLU A 238 26.12 9.26 -27.45
CA GLU A 238 25.74 10.31 -28.41
C GLU A 238 26.54 11.60 -28.22
N VAL A 239 27.11 11.80 -27.03
CA VAL A 239 27.91 12.97 -26.70
C VAL A 239 29.27 12.93 -27.37
N ARG A 240 29.65 14.06 -27.98
CA ARG A 240 31.02 14.33 -28.42
C ARG A 240 31.80 14.96 -27.26
N PRO A 241 32.88 14.33 -26.76
CA PRO A 241 33.65 14.85 -25.62
C PRO A 241 34.26 16.24 -25.86
N GLU A 242 34.54 16.57 -27.12
CA GLU A 242 35.11 17.84 -27.55
C GLU A 242 34.19 19.05 -27.26
N GLU A 243 32.88 18.81 -27.19
CA GLU A 243 31.88 19.85 -26.92
C GLU A 243 31.72 20.13 -25.41
N PHE A 244 32.28 19.26 -24.55
CA PHE A 244 32.26 19.38 -23.09
C PHE A 244 33.39 20.29 -22.59
N THR A 245 33.42 21.53 -23.08
CA THR A 245 34.35 22.56 -22.59
C THR A 245 33.80 23.28 -21.37
N LEU A 246 34.67 23.80 -20.50
CA LEU A 246 34.25 24.57 -19.32
C LEU A 246 33.40 25.79 -19.71
N SER A 247 33.83 26.54 -20.73
CA SER A 247 33.09 27.70 -21.23
C SER A 247 31.72 27.33 -21.80
N ALA A 248 31.59 26.20 -22.48
CA ALA A 248 30.29 25.73 -22.97
C ALA A 248 29.37 25.30 -21.82
N LEU A 249 29.92 24.68 -20.77
CA LEU A 249 29.16 24.31 -19.58
C LEU A 249 28.73 25.54 -18.77
N GLU A 250 29.61 26.51 -18.56
CA GLU A 250 29.34 27.76 -17.84
C GLU A 250 28.24 28.60 -18.50
N ALA A 251 28.01 28.43 -19.80
CA ALA A 251 26.91 29.09 -20.50
C ALA A 251 25.53 28.60 -20.05
N TYR A 252 25.44 27.41 -19.44
CA TYR A 252 24.19 26.79 -19.00
C TYR A 252 24.18 26.46 -17.51
N PHE A 253 25.32 26.22 -16.90
CA PHE A 253 25.47 25.71 -15.54
C PHE A 253 26.42 26.58 -14.71
N GLU A 254 26.19 26.60 -13.41
CA GLU A 254 27.14 27.15 -12.45
C GLU A 254 28.14 26.04 -12.08
N LEU A 255 29.44 26.30 -12.26
CA LEU A 255 30.50 25.37 -11.91
C LEU A 255 31.20 25.83 -10.63
N ILE A 256 31.14 25.01 -9.58
CA ILE A 256 31.84 25.26 -8.32
C ILE A 256 33.07 24.38 -8.25
N ASN A 257 34.26 24.98 -8.24
CA ASN A 257 35.51 24.23 -8.10
C ASN A 257 35.62 23.66 -6.68
N ASN A 258 35.71 22.34 -6.58
CA ASN A 258 35.98 21.62 -5.35
C ASN A 258 37.45 21.19 -5.36
N PRO A 259 38.36 21.95 -4.74
CA PRO A 259 39.72 21.48 -4.58
C PRO A 259 39.72 20.19 -3.77
N LYS A 260 40.34 19.13 -4.30
CA LYS A 260 40.55 17.91 -3.53
C LYS A 260 41.33 18.28 -2.26
N PRO A 261 40.89 17.84 -1.06
CA PRO A 261 41.76 17.92 0.10
C PRO A 261 43.02 17.11 -0.21
N GLY A 262 44.17 17.79 -0.19
CA GLY A 262 45.48 17.20 -0.45
C GLY A 262 45.90 16.18 0.58
#